data_AF-Q96ZS1-F1
#
_entry.id   AF-Q96ZS1-F1
#
_cell.length_a   1.000
_cell.length_b   1.000
_cell.length_c   1.000
_cell.angle_alpha   90.00
_cell.angle_beta   90.00
_cell.angle_gamma   90.00
#
_symmetry.space_group_name_H-M   'P 1'
#
loop_
_entity.id
_entity.type
_entity.pdbx_description
1 polymer ?
#
loop_
_entity_poly.entity_id
_entity_poly.type
_entity_poly.pdbx_seq_one_letter_code
_entity_poly.pdbx_strand_id
1 'polypeptide(L)'
;MALAIFNMIIEGEVNVKNFQKFFSNILIAAEILSQAPTEEPLKSLYEKYAEEVKGLEELKNKDDIFYFSYLAHRLFDDYLNNGKLKSSLEEVDKLKIDKTQLSREEKEVVKDDKKLESPIYWILKTHDLLGLLRKFNSVRDKEFESEYLGVKVYVTIRPNEEEIGLYDPLVFFTKSKPRLGIKFGEIAIDPYEIRILQMYEIREYFILSIVEKICGKFTLKTKTVPEITNVFTFKHTAFLIRALRYTHWALRTSKLTLSEAVNHLPFLMNSINRPKQFVNDVLKDCKRMQTEGIDWDYIKKEIENLGWYSIKLPNKPSRRESRNLNRLKDFYDLSEKLGNPIILLAYLLTSIIFVYEVNGYDYEQLFEI
;
A
#
# COMPACT_ATOMS: atom_id res chain seq x y z
N MET A 1 -4.21 7.20 17.14
CA MET A 1 -5.45 6.48 16.73
C MET A 1 -5.82 6.61 15.24
N ALA A 2 -5.73 7.80 14.61
CA ALA A 2 -6.07 7.98 13.18
C ALA A 2 -5.31 7.03 12.23
N LEU A 3 -4.02 6.77 12.49
CA LEU A 3 -3.19 5.84 11.69
C LEU A 3 -3.66 4.37 11.77
N ALA A 4 -4.32 3.96 12.86
CA ALA A 4 -4.81 2.59 13.05
C ALA A 4 -6.04 2.29 12.18
N ILE A 5 -6.94 3.28 12.02
CA ILE A 5 -8.14 3.17 11.19
C ILE A 5 -7.78 2.93 9.72
N PHE A 6 -6.68 3.53 9.23
CA PHE A 6 -6.23 3.38 7.84
C PHE A 6 -5.64 2.00 7.50
N ASN A 7 -5.40 1.13 8.49
CA ASN A 7 -4.73 -0.15 8.26
C ASN A 7 -5.64 -1.36 8.47
N MET A 8 -6.85 -1.20 9.01
CA MET A 8 -7.76 -2.34 9.19
C MET A 8 -8.44 -2.75 7.89
N ILE A 9 -8.57 -4.04 7.67
CA ILE A 9 -9.18 -4.64 6.48
C ILE A 9 -10.20 -5.70 6.87
N ILE A 10 -11.34 -5.70 6.18
CA ILE A 10 -12.34 -6.76 6.31
C ILE A 10 -12.22 -7.70 5.11
N GLU A 11 -12.24 -9.00 5.38
CA GLU A 11 -12.32 -10.03 4.35
C GLU A 11 -13.59 -10.87 4.55
N GLY A 12 -14.40 -10.98 3.50
CA GLY A 12 -15.65 -11.73 3.49
C GLY A 12 -16.88 -10.83 3.47
N GLU A 13 -18.05 -11.41 3.21
CA GLU A 13 -19.31 -10.67 3.16
C GLU A 13 -19.87 -10.40 4.56
N VAL A 14 -20.29 -9.16 4.80
CA VAL A 14 -20.91 -8.74 6.07
C VAL A 14 -22.28 -8.16 5.77
N ASN A 15 -23.33 -8.86 6.21
CA ASN A 15 -24.71 -8.47 5.97
C ASN A 15 -25.21 -7.49 7.04
N VAL A 16 -24.97 -6.20 6.82
CA VAL A 16 -25.44 -5.10 7.68
C VAL A 16 -26.06 -3.97 6.84
N LYS A 17 -27.09 -3.31 7.38
CA LYS A 17 -27.81 -2.22 6.67
C LYS A 17 -26.93 -1.00 6.39
N ASN A 18 -26.01 -0.68 7.29
CA ASN A 18 -25.05 0.42 7.13
C ASN A 18 -23.67 -0.04 7.61
N PHE A 19 -22.82 -0.40 6.65
CA PHE A 19 -21.50 -0.96 6.92
C PHE A 19 -20.55 0.03 7.59
N GLN A 20 -20.54 1.30 7.14
CA GLN A 20 -19.68 2.32 7.73
C GLN A 20 -20.01 2.59 9.20
N LYS A 21 -21.31 2.71 9.51
CA LYS A 21 -21.76 2.89 10.89
C LYS A 21 -21.41 1.68 11.74
N PHE A 22 -21.69 0.47 11.24
CA PHE A 22 -21.34 -0.77 11.92
C PHE A 22 -19.85 -0.82 12.26
N PHE A 23 -18.99 -0.58 11.27
CA PHE A 23 -17.55 -0.60 11.48
C PHE A 23 -17.09 0.48 12.46
N SER A 24 -17.60 1.71 12.34
CA SER A 24 -17.30 2.79 13.27
C SER A 24 -17.66 2.43 14.72
N ASN A 25 -18.77 1.74 14.94
CA ASN A 25 -19.20 1.34 16.29
C ASN A 25 -18.27 0.29 16.90
N ILE A 26 -17.80 -0.66 16.08
CA ILE A 26 -16.79 -1.64 16.52
C ILE A 26 -15.50 -0.94 16.96
N LEU A 27 -15.05 0.05 16.20
CA LEU A 27 -13.82 0.80 16.53
C LEU A 27 -13.98 1.63 17.80
N ILE A 28 -15.12 2.30 17.97
CA ILE A 28 -15.42 3.06 19.19
C ILE A 28 -15.47 2.14 20.40
N ALA A 29 -16.11 0.98 20.29
CA ALA A 29 -16.16 0.01 21.38
C ALA A 29 -14.76 -0.53 21.72
N ALA A 30 -13.91 -0.82 20.72
CA ALA A 30 -12.52 -1.23 20.95
C ALA A 30 -11.71 -0.13 21.66
N GLU A 31 -11.91 1.13 21.29
CA GLU A 31 -11.26 2.28 21.91
C GLU A 31 -11.65 2.39 23.39
N ILE A 32 -12.95 2.33 23.69
CA ILE A 32 -13.46 2.35 25.05
C ILE A 32 -12.85 1.19 25.86
N LEU A 33 -12.86 -0.03 25.33
CA LEU A 33 -12.29 -1.19 26.01
C LEU A 33 -10.79 -1.02 26.30
N SER A 34 -10.06 -0.33 25.43
CA SER A 34 -8.63 -0.08 25.62
C SER A 34 -8.33 0.83 26.83
N GLN A 35 -9.32 1.63 27.25
CA GLN A 35 -9.23 2.62 28.34
C GLN A 35 -9.61 2.05 29.72
N ALA A 36 -10.08 0.79 29.80
CA ALA A 36 -10.51 0.15 31.05
C ALA A 36 -11.56 0.99 31.84
N PRO A 37 -12.74 1.24 31.24
CA PRO A 37 -13.75 2.13 31.81
C PRO A 37 -14.26 1.62 33.15
N THR A 38 -14.53 2.55 34.05
CA THR A 38 -15.00 2.28 35.42
C THR A 38 -16.48 2.65 35.64
N GLU A 39 -17.14 3.25 34.65
CA GLU A 39 -18.55 3.68 34.71
C GLU A 39 -19.49 2.78 33.89
N GLU A 40 -20.69 2.53 34.41
CA GLU A 40 -21.73 1.77 33.68
C GLU A 40 -22.35 2.60 32.54
N PRO A 41 -22.72 1.98 31.40
CA PRO A 41 -22.71 0.55 31.08
C PRO A 41 -21.39 0.05 30.47
N LEU A 42 -20.39 0.92 30.30
CA LEU A 42 -19.13 0.60 29.63
C LEU A 42 -18.23 -0.32 30.47
N LYS A 43 -18.28 -0.18 31.80
CA LYS A 43 -17.65 -1.08 32.76
C LYS A 43 -18.15 -2.52 32.56
N SER A 44 -19.45 -2.76 32.45
CA SER A 44 -20.00 -4.09 32.16
C SER A 44 -19.46 -4.67 30.84
N LEU A 45 -19.32 -3.83 29.80
CA LEU A 45 -18.72 -4.26 28.54
C LEU A 45 -17.23 -4.61 28.71
N TYR A 46 -16.48 -3.81 29.46
CA TYR A 46 -15.08 -4.07 29.77
C TYR A 46 -14.88 -5.34 30.60
N GLU A 47 -15.67 -5.56 31.64
CA GLU A 47 -15.62 -6.75 32.48
C GLU A 47 -15.89 -8.04 31.69
N LYS A 48 -16.79 -7.98 30.69
CA LYS A 48 -17.01 -9.10 29.76
C LYS A 48 -15.74 -9.52 29.02
N TYR A 49 -14.89 -8.56 28.65
CA TYR A 49 -13.63 -8.81 27.93
C TYR A 49 -12.39 -8.75 28.84
N ALA A 50 -12.56 -8.61 30.16
CA ALA A 50 -11.45 -8.31 31.07
C ALA A 50 -10.40 -9.43 31.14
N GLU A 51 -10.80 -10.69 31.03
CA GLU A 51 -9.84 -11.81 30.96
C GLU A 51 -9.01 -11.76 29.68
N GLU A 52 -9.62 -11.39 28.56
CA GLU A 52 -8.93 -11.21 27.28
C GLU A 52 -7.99 -10.01 27.33
N VAL A 53 -8.41 -8.90 27.93
CA VAL A 53 -7.60 -7.68 28.07
C VAL A 53 -6.40 -7.91 29.00
N LYS A 54 -6.57 -8.63 30.12
CA LYS A 54 -5.49 -8.92 31.08
C LYS A 54 -4.33 -9.72 30.47
N GLY A 55 -4.62 -10.65 29.55
CA GLY A 55 -3.59 -11.44 28.87
C GLY A 55 -2.78 -10.67 27.82
N LEU A 56 -3.15 -9.42 27.52
CA LEU A 56 -2.63 -8.64 26.40
C LEU A 56 -1.91 -7.36 26.82
N GLU A 57 -1.59 -7.23 28.10
CA GLU A 57 -0.93 -6.03 28.63
C GLU A 57 0.47 -5.83 28.03
N GLU A 58 1.20 -6.92 27.77
CA GLU A 58 2.46 -6.89 27.03
C GLU A 58 2.27 -6.41 25.58
N LEU A 59 1.17 -6.84 24.93
CA LEU A 59 0.82 -6.41 23.57
C LEU A 59 0.51 -4.91 23.53
N LYS A 60 -0.32 -4.43 24.47
CA LYS A 60 -0.67 -3.01 24.62
C LYS A 60 0.56 -2.12 24.83
N ASN A 61 1.56 -2.62 25.56
CA ASN A 61 2.79 -1.89 25.84
C ASN A 61 3.77 -1.86 24.65
N LYS A 62 3.81 -2.92 23.84
CA LYS A 62 4.77 -3.05 22.72
C LYS A 62 4.24 -2.57 21.37
N ASP A 63 2.96 -2.80 21.09
CA ASP A 63 2.30 -2.46 19.82
C ASP A 63 0.81 -2.21 20.06
N ASP A 64 0.50 -0.99 20.52
CA ASP A 64 -0.84 -0.54 20.88
C ASP A 64 -1.84 -0.62 19.71
N ILE A 65 -1.37 -0.44 18.48
CA ILE A 65 -2.20 -0.51 17.27
C ILE A 65 -2.55 -1.95 16.93
N PHE A 66 -1.62 -2.88 17.07
CA PHE A 66 -1.92 -4.30 16.92
C PHE A 66 -2.86 -4.79 18.04
N TYR A 67 -2.64 -4.33 19.28
CA TYR A 67 -3.55 -4.56 20.40
C TYR A 67 -4.97 -4.05 20.13
N PHE A 68 -5.11 -2.81 19.68
CA PHE A 68 -6.40 -2.23 19.31
C PHE A 68 -7.09 -3.04 18.20
N SER A 69 -6.33 -3.45 17.17
CA SER A 69 -6.86 -4.27 16.08
C SER A 69 -7.34 -5.64 16.54
N TYR A 70 -6.66 -6.23 17.52
CA TYR A 70 -7.09 -7.47 18.16
C TYR A 70 -8.44 -7.29 18.87
N LEU A 71 -8.60 -6.24 19.69
CA LEU A 71 -9.87 -5.96 20.36
C LEU A 71 -11.01 -5.72 19.36
N ALA A 72 -10.76 -4.92 18.32
CA ALA A 72 -11.73 -4.68 17.26
C ALA A 72 -12.14 -5.99 16.57
N HIS A 73 -11.19 -6.90 16.33
CA HIS A 73 -11.49 -8.22 15.78
C HIS A 73 -12.37 -9.06 16.71
N ARG A 74 -12.08 -9.11 18.01
CA ARG A 74 -12.88 -9.86 18.99
C ARG A 74 -14.32 -9.37 19.03
N LEU A 75 -14.51 -8.06 19.06
CA LEU A 75 -15.85 -7.45 18.98
C LEU A 75 -16.55 -7.75 17.65
N PHE A 76 -15.82 -7.71 16.55
CA PHE A 76 -16.36 -8.06 15.23
C PHE A 76 -16.81 -9.53 15.16
N ASP A 77 -16.00 -10.46 15.68
CA ASP A 77 -16.31 -11.89 15.71
C ASP A 77 -17.50 -12.20 16.64
N ASP A 78 -17.52 -11.58 17.83
CA ASP A 78 -18.64 -11.69 18.77
C ASP A 78 -19.94 -11.16 18.19
N TYR A 79 -19.90 -10.06 17.43
CA TYR A 79 -21.09 -9.54 16.74
C TYR A 79 -21.69 -10.55 15.77
N LEU A 80 -20.85 -11.25 15.03
CA LEU A 80 -21.28 -12.21 14.01
C LEU A 80 -21.79 -13.51 14.63
N ASN A 81 -21.10 -14.01 15.65
CA ASN A 81 -21.37 -15.33 16.23
C ASN A 81 -22.36 -15.28 17.40
N ASN A 82 -22.38 -14.18 18.15
CA ASN A 82 -23.19 -14.00 19.35
C ASN A 82 -24.02 -12.72 19.24
N GLY A 83 -25.25 -12.83 18.73
CA GLY A 83 -26.19 -11.71 18.55
C GLY A 83 -26.47 -10.85 19.81
N LYS A 84 -25.96 -11.21 20.99
CA LYS A 84 -25.94 -10.38 22.21
C LYS A 84 -25.04 -9.15 22.12
N LEU A 85 -24.02 -9.13 21.25
CA LEU A 85 -23.23 -7.90 21.07
C LEU A 85 -24.00 -6.81 20.34
N LYS A 86 -25.03 -7.16 19.55
CA LYS A 86 -25.90 -6.18 18.88
C LYS A 86 -26.55 -5.26 19.89
N SER A 87 -27.11 -5.79 20.98
CA SER A 87 -27.74 -4.99 22.03
C SER A 87 -26.72 -4.10 22.78
N SER A 88 -25.52 -4.59 23.04
CA SER A 88 -24.47 -3.81 23.73
C SER A 88 -23.86 -2.72 22.86
N LEU A 89 -23.69 -2.94 21.55
CA LEU A 89 -23.26 -1.90 20.60
C LEU A 89 -24.37 -0.85 20.36
N GLU A 90 -25.63 -1.27 20.39
CA GLU A 90 -26.77 -0.34 20.38
C GLU A 90 -26.82 0.52 21.65
N GLU A 91 -26.34 0.02 22.81
CA GLU A 91 -26.15 0.81 24.03
C GLU A 91 -24.98 1.80 23.91
N VAL A 92 -23.86 1.41 23.28
CA VAL A 92 -22.77 2.34 22.95
C VAL A 92 -23.24 3.46 22.01
N ASP A 93 -24.08 3.15 21.02
CA ASP A 93 -24.73 4.13 20.14
C ASP A 93 -25.62 5.12 20.91
N LYS A 94 -26.29 4.65 21.97
CA LYS A 94 -27.17 5.47 22.82
C LYS A 94 -26.40 6.39 23.76
N LEU A 95 -25.15 6.07 24.09
CA LEU A 95 -24.37 6.81 25.07
C LEU A 95 -23.97 8.23 24.64
N LYS A 96 -24.27 8.65 23.38
CA LYS A 96 -23.85 9.96 22.83
C LYS A 96 -22.47 10.35 23.33
N ILE A 97 -21.51 9.42 23.24
CA ILE A 97 -20.13 9.70 23.65
C ILE A 97 -19.70 10.88 22.82
N ASP A 98 -19.48 12.02 23.49
CA ASP A 98 -19.07 13.23 22.83
C ASP A 98 -17.71 12.92 22.22
N LYS A 99 -17.68 12.77 20.89
CA LYS A 99 -16.45 12.48 20.15
C LYS A 99 -15.36 13.50 20.46
N THR A 100 -15.73 14.68 20.99
CA THR A 100 -14.80 15.71 21.45
C THR A 100 -14.20 15.45 22.84
N GLN A 101 -14.81 14.65 23.72
CA GLN A 101 -14.23 14.27 25.02
C GLN A 101 -13.11 13.22 24.87
N LEU A 102 -13.28 12.24 23.98
CA LEU A 102 -12.22 11.30 23.59
C LEU A 102 -10.96 12.02 23.07
N SER A 103 -11.15 13.15 22.37
CA SER A 103 -10.04 13.99 21.89
C SER A 103 -9.48 15.00 22.92
N ARG A 104 -10.11 15.14 24.11
CA ARG A 104 -9.68 16.08 25.15
C ARG A 104 -8.72 15.45 26.14
N GLU A 105 -8.89 14.17 26.50
CA GLU A 105 -7.90 13.43 27.31
C GLU A 105 -6.60 13.15 26.54
N GLU A 106 -6.66 13.06 25.21
CA GLU A 106 -5.47 13.01 24.33
C GLU A 106 -4.56 14.24 24.48
N LYS A 107 -5.07 15.41 24.91
CA LYS A 107 -4.25 16.62 25.04
C LYS A 107 -3.43 16.67 26.34
N GLU A 108 -3.82 15.95 27.39
CA GLU A 108 -3.12 16.01 28.68
C GLU A 108 -2.13 14.86 28.91
N VAL A 109 -2.14 13.81 28.08
CA VAL A 109 -1.25 12.64 28.23
C VAL A 109 -0.46 12.31 26.96
N VAL A 110 -0.21 13.26 26.07
CA VAL A 110 0.93 13.15 25.15
C VAL A 110 2.18 13.46 25.97
N LYS A 111 2.61 12.49 26.78
CA LYS A 111 4.01 12.44 27.20
C LYS A 111 4.81 12.25 25.92
N ASP A 112 5.61 13.25 25.59
CA ASP A 112 6.62 13.36 24.53
C ASP A 112 7.70 12.23 24.51
N ASP A 113 7.40 11.04 25.03
CA ASP A 113 8.39 10.03 25.43
C ASP A 113 8.16 8.62 24.85
N LYS A 114 7.39 8.48 23.77
CA LYS A 114 7.33 7.20 23.03
C LYS A 114 8.11 7.30 21.72
N LYS A 115 9.33 6.75 21.75
CA LYS A 115 10.12 6.28 20.59
C LYS A 115 9.38 5.34 19.61
N LEU A 116 8.09 5.10 19.79
CA LEU A 116 7.23 4.36 18.87
C LEU A 116 6.76 5.35 17.82
N GLU A 117 7.10 5.14 16.54
CA GLU A 117 6.31 5.55 15.34
C GLU A 117 7.13 5.61 14.06
N SER A 118 8.41 5.24 14.07
CA SER A 118 9.19 5.28 12.84
C SER A 118 8.99 4.02 11.99
N PRO A 119 8.50 4.15 10.74
CA PRO A 119 8.47 3.03 9.81
C PRO A 119 9.89 2.56 9.47
N ILE A 120 10.03 1.34 8.97
CA ILE A 120 11.30 0.78 8.51
C ILE A 120 11.18 0.36 7.05
N TYR A 121 12.18 0.75 6.26
CA TYR A 121 12.43 0.23 4.93
C TYR A 121 13.59 -0.76 4.95
N TRP A 122 13.29 -1.98 4.54
CA TRP A 122 14.32 -2.90 4.06
C TRP A 122 14.45 -2.73 2.55
N ILE A 123 15.64 -2.35 2.11
CA ILE A 123 15.96 -2.26 0.69
C ILE A 123 16.89 -3.42 0.33
N LEU A 124 16.42 -4.28 -0.56
CA LEU A 124 17.07 -5.54 -0.93
C LEU A 124 17.39 -5.53 -2.44
N LYS A 125 18.34 -6.35 -2.87
CA LYS A 125 18.67 -6.50 -4.30
C LYS A 125 17.61 -7.33 -5.03
N THR A 126 17.16 -6.85 -6.20
CA THR A 126 16.40 -7.65 -7.16
C THR A 126 17.37 -8.42 -8.06
N HIS A 127 17.27 -9.75 -8.07
CA HIS A 127 18.13 -10.61 -8.91
C HIS A 127 17.39 -11.21 -10.11
N ASP A 128 16.09 -11.51 -9.95
CA ASP A 128 15.22 -12.05 -11.01
C ASP A 128 13.80 -11.50 -10.80
N LEU A 129 13.48 -10.40 -11.47
CA LEU A 129 12.19 -9.71 -11.32
C LEU A 129 11.02 -10.64 -11.65
N LEU A 130 11.03 -11.27 -12.83
CA LEU A 130 9.91 -12.09 -13.29
C LEU A 130 9.75 -13.35 -12.43
N GLY A 131 10.85 -13.98 -12.02
CA GLY A 131 10.81 -15.11 -11.09
C GLY A 131 10.22 -14.73 -9.73
N LEU A 132 10.59 -13.58 -9.18
CA LEU A 132 10.04 -13.08 -7.91
C LEU A 132 8.55 -12.77 -8.03
N LEU A 133 8.12 -12.03 -9.05
CA LEU A 133 6.69 -11.74 -9.28
C LEU A 133 5.88 -13.04 -9.42
N ARG A 134 6.39 -14.04 -10.13
CA ARG A 134 5.75 -15.37 -10.23
C ARG A 134 5.62 -16.05 -8.87
N LYS A 135 6.66 -16.01 -8.03
CA LYS A 135 6.61 -16.58 -6.67
C LYS A 135 5.54 -15.91 -5.83
N PHE A 136 5.49 -14.58 -5.80
CA PHE A 136 4.47 -13.84 -5.04
C PHE A 136 3.06 -14.10 -5.56
N ASN A 137 2.87 -14.10 -6.88
CA ASN A 137 1.57 -14.40 -7.47
C ASN A 137 1.12 -15.84 -7.21
N SER A 138 2.06 -16.80 -7.07
CA SER A 138 1.75 -18.20 -6.72
C SER A 138 1.27 -18.39 -5.28
N VAL A 139 1.46 -17.39 -4.41
CA VAL A 139 1.06 -17.44 -3.00
C VAL A 139 -0.08 -16.46 -2.66
N ARG A 140 -0.67 -15.80 -3.67
CA ARG A 140 -1.73 -14.79 -3.48
C ARG A 140 -2.94 -15.30 -2.68
N ASP A 141 -3.25 -16.59 -2.83
CA ASP A 141 -4.40 -17.26 -2.19
C ASP A 141 -3.95 -18.12 -0.98
N LYS A 142 -2.66 -18.06 -0.61
CA LYS A 142 -2.11 -18.82 0.51
C LYS A 142 -2.15 -18.01 1.79
N GLU A 143 -2.31 -18.73 2.88
CA GLU A 143 -2.28 -18.21 4.22
C GLU A 143 -1.13 -18.83 5.00
N PHE A 144 -0.35 -17.99 5.68
CA PHE A 144 0.79 -18.40 6.48
C PHE A 144 0.45 -18.25 7.97
N GLU A 145 0.49 -19.37 8.68
CA GLU A 145 0.34 -19.36 10.13
C GLU A 145 1.64 -18.88 10.80
N SER A 146 1.52 -17.95 11.73
CA SER A 146 2.64 -17.36 12.46
C SER A 146 2.21 -16.97 13.87
N GLU A 147 3.16 -16.50 14.66
CA GLU A 147 2.92 -15.87 15.95
C GLU A 147 3.53 -14.46 15.95
N TYR A 148 2.81 -13.49 16.50
CA TYR A 148 3.30 -12.13 16.71
C TYR A 148 2.98 -11.70 18.14
N LEU A 149 4.02 -11.46 18.94
CA LEU A 149 3.90 -11.06 20.35
C LEU A 149 2.96 -11.98 21.16
N GLY A 150 3.12 -13.30 21.00
CA GLY A 150 2.32 -14.32 21.70
C GLY A 150 0.91 -14.55 21.12
N VAL A 151 0.51 -13.78 20.11
CA VAL A 151 -0.78 -13.94 19.43
C VAL A 151 -0.59 -14.76 18.16
N LYS A 152 -1.31 -15.87 18.05
CA LYS A 152 -1.40 -16.64 16.81
C LYS A 152 -2.09 -15.81 15.73
N VAL A 153 -1.47 -15.72 14.56
CA VAL A 153 -1.95 -14.92 13.44
C VAL A 153 -1.85 -15.67 12.11
N TYR A 154 -2.60 -15.16 11.14
CA TYR A 154 -2.71 -15.67 9.78
C TYR A 154 -2.36 -14.56 8.81
N VAL A 155 -1.25 -14.75 8.09
CA VAL A 155 -0.71 -13.74 7.18
C VAL A 155 -1.07 -14.11 5.75
N THR A 156 -1.59 -13.15 5.00
CA THR A 156 -1.79 -13.26 3.55
C THR A 156 -1.05 -12.12 2.87
N ILE A 157 -0.44 -12.37 1.72
CA ILE A 157 0.20 -11.33 0.91
C ILE A 157 -0.63 -11.14 -0.35
N ARG A 158 -1.30 -10.00 -0.47
CA ARG A 158 -2.19 -9.72 -1.58
C ARG A 158 -1.56 -8.79 -2.60
N PRO A 159 -1.68 -9.04 -3.91
CA PRO A 159 -1.27 -8.06 -4.90
C PRO A 159 -2.16 -6.82 -4.82
N ASN A 160 -1.56 -5.65 -5.00
CA ASN A 160 -2.31 -4.45 -5.33
C ASN A 160 -2.66 -4.51 -6.83
N GLU A 161 -3.95 -4.44 -7.17
CA GLU A 161 -4.40 -4.58 -8.56
C GLU A 161 -4.09 -3.34 -9.42
N GLU A 162 -3.81 -2.21 -8.80
CA GLU A 162 -3.53 -0.92 -9.46
C GLU A 162 -2.04 -0.73 -9.75
N GLU A 163 -1.15 -1.57 -9.19
CA GLU A 163 0.30 -1.39 -9.29
C GLU A 163 1.08 -2.69 -9.54
N ILE A 164 2.07 -2.65 -10.44
CA ILE A 164 2.89 -3.81 -10.76
C ILE A 164 3.88 -4.09 -9.62
N GLY A 165 3.83 -5.30 -9.08
CA GLY A 165 4.78 -5.78 -8.09
C GLY A 165 4.62 -5.15 -6.70
N LEU A 166 3.50 -4.48 -6.44
CA LEU A 166 3.15 -4.00 -5.11
C LEU A 166 2.25 -5.02 -4.42
N TYR A 167 2.55 -5.34 -3.16
CA TYR A 167 1.82 -6.31 -2.36
C TYR A 167 1.57 -5.82 -0.95
N ASP A 168 0.38 -6.15 -0.44
CA ASP A 168 -0.08 -5.81 0.90
C ASP A 168 0.01 -7.05 1.81
N PRO A 169 0.93 -7.06 2.78
CA PRO A 169 0.92 -8.03 3.87
C PRO A 169 -0.22 -7.73 4.84
N LEU A 170 -1.25 -8.59 4.82
CA LEU A 170 -2.40 -8.53 5.71
C LEU A 170 -2.28 -9.60 6.79
N VAL A 171 -2.56 -9.21 8.02
CA VAL A 171 -2.50 -10.07 9.21
C VAL A 171 -3.89 -10.19 9.81
N PHE A 172 -4.37 -11.42 9.98
CA PHE A 172 -5.66 -11.76 10.55
C PHE A 172 -5.49 -12.59 11.83
N PHE A 173 -6.48 -12.53 12.70
CA PHE A 173 -6.49 -13.26 13.98
C PHE A 173 -7.25 -14.61 13.91
N THR A 174 -7.99 -14.85 12.82
CA THR A 174 -8.76 -16.08 12.59
C THR A 174 -8.69 -16.50 11.11
N LYS A 175 -8.89 -17.79 10.81
CA LYS A 175 -9.08 -18.31 9.45
C LYS A 175 -10.51 -18.13 8.94
N SER A 176 -11.48 -18.02 9.85
CA SER A 176 -12.91 -17.98 9.52
C SER A 176 -13.29 -16.65 8.89
N LYS A 177 -14.03 -16.68 7.78
CA LYS A 177 -14.59 -15.49 7.14
C LYS A 177 -16.08 -15.33 7.54
N PRO A 178 -16.62 -14.10 7.65
CA PRO A 178 -15.91 -12.84 7.49
C PRO A 178 -14.99 -12.54 8.68
N ARG A 179 -13.90 -11.80 8.43
CA ARG A 179 -12.88 -11.47 9.44
C ARG A 179 -12.34 -10.06 9.29
N LEU A 180 -11.88 -9.53 10.42
CA LEU A 180 -11.13 -8.29 10.50
C LEU A 180 -9.63 -8.59 10.64
N GLY A 181 -8.80 -7.84 9.94
CA GLY A 181 -7.35 -7.91 10.01
C GLY A 181 -6.71 -6.53 9.89
N ILE A 182 -5.38 -6.51 9.80
CA ILE A 182 -4.57 -5.30 9.73
C ILE A 182 -3.47 -5.44 8.68
N LYS A 183 -3.23 -4.39 7.89
CA LYS A 183 -2.09 -4.26 6.98
C LYS A 183 -0.84 -3.90 7.78
N PHE A 184 0.21 -4.70 7.64
CA PHE A 184 1.46 -4.53 8.40
C PHE A 184 2.50 -3.64 7.72
N GLY A 185 2.27 -3.26 6.46
CA GLY A 185 3.22 -2.52 5.65
C GLY A 185 2.97 -2.74 4.18
N GLU A 186 4.03 -2.67 3.36
CA GLU A 186 3.97 -2.85 1.91
C GLU A 186 5.22 -3.58 1.42
N ILE A 187 5.06 -4.41 0.40
CA ILE A 187 6.17 -5.09 -0.28
C ILE A 187 6.13 -4.63 -1.73
N ALA A 188 7.11 -3.82 -2.13
CA ALA A 188 7.29 -3.38 -3.51
C ALA A 188 8.46 -4.13 -4.13
N ILE A 189 8.18 -4.95 -5.15
CA ILE A 189 9.17 -5.62 -5.97
C ILE A 189 9.31 -4.78 -7.24
N ASP A 190 10.46 -4.16 -7.43
CA ASP A 190 10.75 -3.41 -8.65
C ASP A 190 12.05 -3.92 -9.31
N PRO A 191 12.34 -3.51 -10.56
CA PRO A 191 13.46 -4.06 -11.33
C PRO A 191 14.84 -3.89 -10.70
N TYR A 192 15.04 -2.90 -9.83
CA TYR A 192 16.36 -2.57 -9.26
C TYR A 192 16.47 -2.91 -7.78
N GLU A 193 15.36 -2.93 -7.06
CA GLU A 193 15.32 -3.30 -5.65
C GLU A 193 13.95 -3.82 -5.21
N ILE A 194 13.99 -4.55 -4.11
CA ILE A 194 12.80 -4.94 -3.36
C ILE A 194 12.77 -4.06 -2.13
N ARG A 195 11.64 -3.43 -1.90
CA ARG A 195 11.40 -2.57 -0.74
C ARG A 195 10.33 -3.20 0.13
N ILE A 196 10.66 -3.48 1.37
CA ILE A 196 9.69 -3.94 2.38
C ILE A 196 9.55 -2.81 3.39
N LEU A 197 8.44 -2.08 3.27
CA LEU A 197 8.01 -1.07 4.22
C LEU A 197 7.27 -1.76 5.36
N GLN A 198 7.63 -1.43 6.59
CA GLN A 198 6.94 -1.86 7.79
C GLN A 198 6.59 -0.63 8.60
N MET A 199 5.32 -0.50 8.98
CA MET A 199 4.82 0.77 9.54
C MET A 199 5.37 1.08 10.94
N TYR A 200 5.92 0.08 11.65
CA TYR A 200 6.43 0.23 13.01
C TYR A 200 7.73 -0.54 13.18
N GLU A 201 8.69 0.07 13.87
CA GLU A 201 9.98 -0.57 14.17
C GLU A 201 9.84 -1.90 14.92
N ILE A 202 8.89 -2.00 15.86
CA ILE A 202 8.65 -3.25 16.60
C ILE A 202 8.26 -4.43 15.68
N ARG A 203 7.75 -4.13 14.47
CA ARG A 203 7.35 -5.14 13.48
C ARG A 203 8.52 -5.61 12.61
N GLU A 204 9.71 -5.00 12.72
CA GLU A 204 10.77 -4.96 11.69
C GLU A 204 11.15 -6.27 10.98
N TYR A 205 11.05 -7.41 11.64
CA TYR A 205 11.41 -8.71 11.05
C TYR A 205 10.21 -9.55 10.66
N PHE A 206 8.99 -9.18 11.06
CA PHE A 206 7.82 -10.02 10.91
C PHE A 206 7.50 -10.28 9.43
N ILE A 207 7.32 -9.21 8.64
CA ILE A 207 7.04 -9.34 7.20
C ILE A 207 8.26 -9.82 6.43
N LEU A 208 9.46 -9.34 6.76
CA LEU A 208 10.69 -9.80 6.13
C LEU A 208 10.84 -11.33 6.25
N SER A 209 10.59 -11.89 7.44
CA SER A 209 10.68 -13.34 7.67
C SER A 209 9.68 -14.14 6.82
N ILE A 210 8.45 -13.65 6.65
CA ILE A 210 7.46 -14.29 5.77
C ILE A 210 7.90 -14.21 4.31
N VAL A 211 8.40 -13.05 3.87
CA VAL A 211 8.89 -12.84 2.50
C VAL A 211 10.10 -13.73 2.20
N GLU A 212 11.03 -13.89 3.13
CA GLU A 212 12.16 -14.82 2.98
C GLU A 212 11.75 -16.29 2.95
N LYS A 213 10.68 -16.69 3.67
CA LYS A 213 10.10 -18.04 3.55
C LYS A 213 9.55 -18.31 2.15
N ILE A 214 8.97 -17.29 1.50
CA ILE A 214 8.37 -17.43 0.16
C ILE A 214 9.46 -17.43 -0.92
N CYS A 215 10.41 -16.50 -0.82
CA CYS A 215 11.32 -16.21 -1.93
C CYS A 215 12.74 -16.75 -1.74
N GLY A 216 13.11 -17.14 -0.53
CA GLY A 216 14.49 -17.36 -0.10
C GLY A 216 15.09 -16.09 0.50
N LYS A 217 16.29 -16.24 1.09
CA LYS A 217 17.02 -15.11 1.68
C LYS A 217 17.42 -14.09 0.61
N PHE A 218 17.28 -12.82 0.96
CA PHE A 218 17.64 -11.71 0.07
C PHE A 218 18.99 -11.10 0.44
N THR A 219 19.62 -10.44 -0.52
CA THR A 219 20.81 -9.62 -0.26
C THR A 219 20.37 -8.23 0.17
N LEU A 220 20.65 -7.87 1.43
CA LEU A 220 20.41 -6.52 1.96
C LEU A 220 21.29 -5.49 1.22
N LYS A 221 20.68 -4.41 0.73
CA LYS A 221 21.38 -3.20 0.28
C LYS A 221 21.53 -2.23 1.45
N THR A 222 20.42 -1.89 2.08
CA THR A 222 20.37 -0.97 3.21
C THR A 222 19.08 -1.14 4.02
N LYS A 223 19.11 -0.68 5.26
CA LYS A 223 17.96 -0.50 6.15
C LYS A 223 17.86 0.99 6.45
N THR A 224 16.70 1.58 6.22
CA THR A 224 16.48 3.01 6.48
C THR A 224 15.20 3.22 7.26
N VAL A 225 15.16 4.33 7.99
CA VAL A 225 13.95 4.86 8.61
C VAL A 225 13.55 6.07 7.78
N PRO A 226 12.48 6.02 6.98
CA PRO A 226 12.10 7.15 6.16
C PRO A 226 11.45 8.22 7.04
N GLU A 227 11.79 9.48 6.77
CA GLU A 227 11.07 10.62 7.35
C GLU A 227 9.82 10.87 6.52
N ILE A 228 8.65 10.49 7.04
CA ILE A 228 7.36 10.70 6.37
C ILE A 228 6.70 11.93 6.99
N THR A 229 6.97 13.11 6.42
CA THR A 229 6.33 14.37 6.83
C THR A 229 4.96 14.55 6.20
N ASN A 230 4.75 14.01 4.98
CA ASN A 230 3.47 14.00 4.28
C ASN A 230 3.23 12.64 3.60
N VAL A 231 2.11 11.99 3.95
CA VAL A 231 1.75 10.66 3.46
C VAL A 231 1.44 10.66 1.96
N PHE A 232 0.80 11.71 1.44
CA PHE A 232 0.52 11.82 0.00
C PHE A 232 1.81 12.00 -0.78
N THR A 233 2.67 12.93 -0.37
CA THR A 233 4.00 13.13 -0.96
C THR A 233 4.79 11.81 -1.01
N PHE A 234 4.80 11.08 0.09
CA PHE A 234 5.50 9.80 0.19
C PHE A 234 4.92 8.75 -0.77
N LYS A 235 3.60 8.56 -0.80
CA LYS A 235 2.93 7.59 -1.68
C LYS A 235 3.12 7.92 -3.16
N HIS A 236 2.92 9.17 -3.53
CA HIS A 236 3.08 9.65 -4.90
C HIS A 236 4.52 9.50 -5.37
N THR A 237 5.49 9.87 -4.53
CA THR A 237 6.92 9.66 -4.82
C THR A 237 7.23 8.17 -5.00
N ALA A 238 6.74 7.30 -4.12
CA ALA A 238 6.97 5.85 -4.23
C ALA A 238 6.38 5.25 -5.52
N PHE A 239 5.17 5.66 -5.90
CA PHE A 239 4.53 5.29 -7.17
C PHE A 239 5.37 5.72 -8.37
N LEU A 240 5.77 6.99 -8.43
CA LEU A 240 6.54 7.54 -9.54
C LEU A 240 7.89 6.86 -9.71
N ILE A 241 8.57 6.53 -8.61
CA ILE A 241 9.82 5.76 -8.66
C ILE A 241 9.57 4.37 -9.24
N ARG A 242 8.49 3.68 -8.86
CA ARG A 242 8.14 2.39 -9.49
C ARG A 242 7.86 2.56 -10.98
N ALA A 243 7.04 3.55 -11.37
CA ALA A 243 6.71 3.82 -12.76
C ALA A 243 7.97 4.07 -13.61
N LEU A 244 8.87 4.92 -13.14
CA LEU A 244 10.16 5.22 -13.80
C LEU A 244 11.01 3.96 -13.98
N ARG A 245 11.16 3.16 -12.91
CA ARG A 245 12.01 1.96 -12.92
C ARG A 245 11.46 0.86 -13.81
N TYR A 246 10.16 0.58 -13.74
CA TYR A 246 9.50 -0.41 -14.60
C TYR A 246 9.55 0.01 -16.06
N THR A 247 9.30 1.29 -16.35
CA THR A 247 9.43 1.83 -17.70
C THR A 247 10.85 1.68 -18.22
N HIS A 248 11.85 2.10 -17.44
CA HIS A 248 13.25 2.01 -17.84
C HIS A 248 13.68 0.56 -18.08
N TRP A 249 13.31 -0.35 -17.19
CA TRP A 249 13.57 -1.77 -17.36
C TRP A 249 12.90 -2.36 -18.61
N ALA A 250 11.61 -2.05 -18.84
CA ALA A 250 10.87 -2.58 -19.97
C ALA A 250 11.43 -2.06 -21.31
N LEU A 251 11.74 -0.77 -21.40
CA LEU A 251 12.38 -0.16 -22.57
C LEU A 251 13.75 -0.78 -22.82
N ARG A 252 14.61 -0.89 -21.80
CA ARG A 252 15.95 -1.48 -21.95
C ARG A 252 15.87 -2.95 -22.39
N THR A 253 14.96 -3.73 -21.81
CA THR A 253 14.80 -5.16 -22.12
C THR A 253 14.28 -5.37 -23.55
N SER A 254 13.39 -4.49 -24.02
CA SER A 254 12.90 -4.45 -25.41
C SER A 254 13.83 -3.73 -26.38
N LYS A 255 15.00 -3.26 -25.93
CA LYS A 255 15.99 -2.50 -26.72
C LYS A 255 15.40 -1.22 -27.35
N LEU A 256 14.49 -0.57 -26.64
CA LEU A 256 13.94 0.74 -26.95
C LEU A 256 14.59 1.80 -26.05
N THR A 257 14.81 2.98 -26.63
CA THR A 257 15.09 4.21 -25.89
C THR A 257 13.79 4.93 -25.53
N LEU A 258 13.85 5.85 -24.55
CA LEU A 258 12.69 6.69 -24.22
C LEU A 258 12.25 7.55 -25.43
N SER A 259 13.20 8.09 -26.20
CA SER A 259 12.92 8.86 -27.41
C SER A 259 12.20 8.04 -28.49
N GLU A 260 12.60 6.78 -28.69
CA GLU A 260 11.88 5.87 -29.58
C GLU A 260 10.48 5.56 -29.06
N ALA A 261 10.32 5.33 -27.75
CA ALA A 261 9.01 5.08 -27.14
C ALA A 261 8.06 6.28 -27.33
N VAL A 262 8.53 7.51 -27.12
CA VAL A 262 7.73 8.72 -27.37
C VAL A 262 7.31 8.80 -28.84
N ASN A 263 8.23 8.53 -29.76
CA ASN A 263 7.91 8.51 -31.19
C ASN A 263 6.87 7.45 -31.55
N HIS A 264 6.79 6.36 -30.80
CA HIS A 264 5.84 5.28 -31.02
C HIS A 264 4.54 5.40 -30.22
N LEU A 265 4.34 6.47 -29.45
CA LEU A 265 3.11 6.68 -28.67
C LEU A 265 1.81 6.48 -29.46
N PRO A 266 1.62 7.01 -30.69
CA PRO A 266 0.39 6.79 -31.44
C PRO A 266 0.12 5.29 -31.70
N PHE A 267 1.16 4.52 -32.02
CA PHE A 267 1.04 3.08 -32.23
C PHE A 267 0.77 2.35 -30.91
N LEU A 268 1.45 2.75 -29.82
CA LEU A 268 1.25 2.19 -28.49
C LEU A 268 -0.16 2.43 -27.97
N MET A 269 -0.74 3.59 -28.28
CA MET A 269 -2.09 3.95 -27.86
C MET A 269 -3.16 3.27 -28.71
N ASN A 270 -2.90 2.99 -29.99
CA ASN A 270 -3.86 2.28 -30.86
C ASN A 270 -4.22 0.87 -30.37
N SER A 271 -3.39 0.25 -29.51
CA SER A 271 -3.72 -1.04 -28.89
C SER A 271 -4.68 -0.94 -27.70
N ILE A 272 -5.02 0.28 -27.25
CA ILE A 272 -5.89 0.53 -26.09
C ILE A 272 -7.30 0.83 -26.57
N ASN A 273 -8.31 0.25 -25.90
CA ASN A 273 -9.69 0.65 -26.11
C ASN A 273 -9.92 2.07 -25.55
N ARG A 274 -10.41 3.01 -26.36
CA ARG A 274 -10.60 4.43 -26.01
C ARG A 274 -9.30 5.12 -25.56
N PRO A 275 -8.29 5.24 -26.44
CA PRO A 275 -6.96 5.76 -26.09
C PRO A 275 -7.00 7.19 -25.51
N LYS A 276 -7.89 8.05 -26.04
CA LYS A 276 -8.06 9.43 -25.54
C LYS A 276 -8.51 9.47 -24.09
N GLN A 277 -9.43 8.59 -23.71
CA GLN A 277 -9.91 8.50 -22.33
C GLN A 277 -8.78 8.03 -21.40
N PHE A 278 -8.08 6.96 -21.80
CA PHE A 278 -6.93 6.44 -21.04
C PHE A 278 -5.85 7.49 -20.79
N VAL A 279 -5.44 8.23 -21.84
CA VAL A 279 -4.44 9.30 -21.71
C VAL A 279 -4.93 10.41 -20.79
N ASN A 280 -6.19 10.82 -20.90
CA ASN A 280 -6.78 11.84 -20.02
C ASN A 280 -6.81 11.39 -18.55
N ASP A 281 -7.10 10.11 -18.29
CA ASP A 281 -7.10 9.57 -16.94
C ASP A 281 -5.68 9.61 -16.34
N VAL A 282 -4.66 9.20 -17.11
CA VAL A 282 -3.25 9.29 -16.67
C VAL A 282 -2.81 10.74 -16.44
N LEU A 283 -3.18 11.67 -17.33
CA LEU A 283 -2.87 13.10 -17.16
C LEU A 283 -3.53 13.67 -15.90
N LYS A 284 -4.78 13.29 -15.63
CA LYS A 284 -5.51 13.69 -14.42
C LYS A 284 -4.80 13.17 -13.17
N ASP A 285 -4.36 11.92 -13.18
CA ASP A 285 -3.61 11.35 -12.06
C ASP A 285 -2.26 12.05 -11.85
N CYS A 286 -1.52 12.35 -12.92
CA CYS A 286 -0.27 13.09 -12.82
C CYS A 286 -0.48 14.49 -12.23
N LYS A 287 -1.49 15.23 -12.72
CA LYS A 287 -1.85 16.55 -12.18
C LYS A 287 -2.27 16.49 -10.72
N ARG A 288 -3.02 15.46 -10.32
CA ARG A 288 -3.39 15.22 -8.93
C ARG A 288 -2.15 14.98 -8.06
N MET A 289 -1.22 14.12 -8.47
CA MET A 289 0.01 13.86 -7.72
C MET A 289 0.84 15.13 -7.52
N GLN A 290 1.02 15.93 -8.59
CA GLN A 290 1.72 17.22 -8.51
C GLN A 290 1.06 18.18 -7.52
N THR A 291 -0.28 18.20 -7.48
CA THR A 291 -1.06 19.08 -6.58
C THR A 291 -1.03 18.59 -5.13
N GLU A 292 -1.15 17.28 -4.90
CA GLU A 292 -1.16 16.68 -3.57
C GLU A 292 0.25 16.56 -2.95
N GLY A 293 1.29 16.62 -3.78
CA GLY A 293 2.70 16.72 -3.38
C GLY A 293 3.57 15.57 -3.90
N ILE A 294 4.80 15.88 -4.29
CA ILE A 294 5.85 14.94 -4.75
C ILE A 294 7.20 15.45 -4.25
N ASP A 295 8.10 14.54 -3.86
CA ASP A 295 9.50 14.87 -3.61
C ASP A 295 10.26 15.00 -4.94
N TRP A 296 10.25 16.20 -5.51
CA TRP A 296 10.87 16.50 -6.80
C TRP A 296 12.37 16.27 -6.83
N ASP A 297 13.08 16.49 -5.72
CA ASP A 297 14.51 16.27 -5.63
C ASP A 297 14.83 14.77 -5.75
N TYR A 298 14.04 13.93 -5.07
CA TYR A 298 14.17 12.49 -5.18
C TYR A 298 13.82 11.98 -6.58
N ILE A 299 12.74 12.48 -7.20
CA ILE A 299 12.36 12.13 -8.57
C ILE A 299 13.44 12.53 -9.57
N LYS A 300 13.98 13.74 -9.48
CA LYS A 300 15.07 14.21 -10.34
C LYS A 300 16.30 13.32 -10.22
N LYS A 301 16.69 12.97 -8.99
CA LYS A 301 17.83 12.08 -8.73
C LYS A 301 17.62 10.69 -9.32
N GLU A 302 16.41 10.13 -9.23
CA GLU A 302 16.11 8.85 -9.88
C GLU A 302 16.19 8.97 -11.41
N ILE A 303 15.65 10.02 -12.03
CA ILE A 303 15.76 10.27 -13.47
C ILE A 303 17.23 10.40 -13.91
N GLU A 304 18.07 11.06 -13.12
CA GLU A 304 19.53 11.12 -13.32
C GLU A 304 20.16 9.73 -13.25
N ASN A 305 19.84 8.93 -12.24
CA ASN A 305 20.36 7.56 -12.08
C ASN A 305 19.94 6.63 -13.22
N LEU A 306 18.76 6.84 -13.81
CA LEU A 306 18.28 6.10 -14.97
C LEU A 306 18.88 6.59 -16.29
N GLY A 307 19.68 7.67 -16.27
CA GLY A 307 20.31 8.25 -17.46
C GLY A 307 19.34 9.02 -18.37
N TRP A 308 18.24 9.53 -17.80
CA TRP A 308 17.20 10.28 -18.52
C TRP A 308 17.22 11.78 -18.21
N TYR A 309 18.24 12.25 -17.49
CA TYR A 309 18.48 13.68 -17.30
C TYR A 309 19.25 14.28 -18.47
N SER A 310 18.84 15.46 -18.93
CA SER A 310 19.38 16.22 -20.05
C SER A 310 19.42 15.47 -21.40
N ILE A 311 18.53 14.49 -21.60
CA ILE A 311 18.43 13.75 -22.86
C ILE A 311 17.62 14.53 -23.91
N LYS A 312 17.92 14.30 -25.19
CA LYS A 312 17.13 14.89 -26.29
C LYS A 312 15.84 14.09 -26.50
N LEU A 313 14.70 14.74 -26.31
CA LEU A 313 13.38 14.17 -26.50
C LEU A 313 12.62 14.88 -27.64
N PRO A 314 11.75 14.16 -28.37
CA PRO A 314 11.00 14.75 -29.47
C PRO A 314 9.84 15.63 -28.96
N ASN A 315 9.58 16.77 -29.60
CA ASN A 315 8.46 17.64 -29.18
C ASN A 315 7.08 17.09 -29.60
N LYS A 316 7.03 16.24 -30.63
CA LYS A 316 5.82 15.54 -31.09
C LYS A 316 6.18 14.11 -31.55
N PRO A 317 5.28 13.13 -31.41
CA PRO A 317 5.51 11.77 -31.90
C PRO A 317 5.65 11.70 -33.42
N SER A 318 6.49 10.79 -33.91
CA SER A 318 6.61 10.50 -35.33
C SER A 318 5.46 9.59 -35.81
N ARG A 319 4.72 10.03 -36.84
CA ARG A 319 3.66 9.22 -37.48
C ARG A 319 4.18 8.28 -38.57
N ARG A 320 5.50 8.19 -38.78
CA ARG A 320 6.07 7.32 -39.82
C ARG A 320 6.10 5.87 -39.35
N GLU A 321 5.61 4.96 -40.19
CA GLU A 321 5.77 3.52 -39.98
C GLU A 321 7.25 3.18 -39.81
N SER A 322 7.57 2.56 -38.68
CA SER A 322 8.96 2.31 -38.31
C SER A 322 9.34 0.83 -38.48
N ARG A 323 10.60 0.59 -38.80
CA ARG A 323 11.24 -0.74 -38.86
C ARG A 323 11.39 -1.41 -37.47
N ASN A 324 10.85 -0.81 -36.39
CA ASN A 324 11.02 -1.26 -35.01
C ASN A 324 9.86 -2.12 -34.47
N LEU A 325 8.97 -2.63 -35.33
CA LEU A 325 7.79 -3.42 -34.91
C LEU A 325 8.14 -4.60 -33.98
N ASN A 326 9.26 -5.28 -34.21
CA ASN A 326 9.70 -6.39 -33.35
C ASN A 326 10.02 -5.94 -31.92
N ARG A 327 10.60 -4.74 -31.74
CA ARG A 327 10.94 -4.21 -30.41
C ARG A 327 9.69 -3.75 -29.65
N LEU A 328 8.72 -3.17 -30.36
CA LEU A 328 7.43 -2.83 -29.77
C LEU A 328 6.69 -4.09 -29.34
N LYS A 329 6.72 -5.15 -30.15
CA LYS A 329 6.20 -6.46 -29.75
C LYS A 329 6.90 -6.97 -28.49
N ASP A 330 8.23 -6.91 -28.41
CA ASP A 330 8.96 -7.32 -27.20
C ASP A 330 8.51 -6.55 -25.96
N PHE A 331 8.22 -5.24 -26.09
CA PHE A 331 7.67 -4.43 -25.01
C PHE A 331 6.27 -4.91 -24.58
N TYR A 332 5.38 -5.23 -25.53
CA TYR A 332 4.07 -5.80 -25.23
C TYR A 332 4.17 -7.20 -24.60
N ASP A 333 5.03 -8.07 -25.11
CA ASP A 333 5.24 -9.41 -24.56
C ASP A 333 5.75 -9.34 -23.10
N LEU A 334 6.51 -8.29 -22.73
CA LEU A 334 6.90 -8.04 -21.34
C LEU A 334 5.72 -7.58 -20.49
N SER A 335 4.86 -6.73 -21.02
CA SER A 335 3.70 -6.20 -20.30
C SER A 335 2.69 -7.32 -19.97
N GLU A 336 2.52 -8.28 -20.89
CA GLU A 336 1.75 -9.50 -20.63
C GLU A 336 2.39 -10.39 -19.55
N LYS A 337 3.73 -10.55 -19.55
CA LYS A 337 4.45 -11.32 -18.52
C LYS A 337 4.33 -10.73 -17.11
N LEU A 338 4.11 -9.41 -17.01
CA LEU A 338 3.85 -8.73 -15.74
C LEU A 338 2.40 -8.91 -15.26
N GLY A 339 1.52 -9.49 -16.09
CA GLY A 339 0.13 -9.81 -15.75
C GLY A 339 -0.85 -8.65 -15.92
N ASN A 340 -0.37 -7.42 -16.12
CA ASN A 340 -1.23 -6.27 -16.41
C ASN A 340 -0.58 -5.32 -17.44
N PRO A 341 -0.88 -5.50 -18.74
CA PRO A 341 -0.27 -4.72 -19.80
C PRO A 341 -0.67 -3.23 -19.78
N ILE A 342 -1.86 -2.93 -19.25
CA ILE A 342 -2.40 -1.56 -19.17
C ILE A 342 -1.61 -0.72 -18.16
N ILE A 343 -1.26 -1.31 -17.00
CA ILE A 343 -0.48 -0.57 -15.99
C ILE A 343 0.92 -0.22 -16.51
N LEU A 344 1.59 -1.10 -17.26
CA LEU A 344 2.90 -0.77 -17.81
C LEU A 344 2.82 0.39 -18.81
N LEU A 345 1.74 0.46 -19.60
CA LEU A 345 1.50 1.59 -20.49
C LEU A 345 1.21 2.87 -19.69
N ALA A 346 0.45 2.80 -18.60
CA ALA A 346 0.24 3.93 -17.70
C ALA A 346 1.57 4.41 -17.10
N TYR A 347 2.40 3.48 -16.61
CA TYR A 347 3.75 3.78 -16.11
C TYR A 347 4.64 4.43 -17.16
N LEU A 348 4.58 3.97 -18.41
CA LEU A 348 5.31 4.59 -19.53
C LEU A 348 4.86 6.04 -19.73
N LEU A 349 3.55 6.30 -19.80
CA LEU A 349 3.01 7.65 -19.98
C LEU A 349 3.38 8.57 -18.82
N THR A 350 3.20 8.11 -17.58
CA THR A 350 3.63 8.82 -16.37
C THR A 350 5.13 9.13 -16.42
N SER A 351 5.97 8.15 -16.75
CA SER A 351 7.42 8.35 -16.85
C SER A 351 7.79 9.39 -17.90
N ILE A 352 7.11 9.39 -19.07
CA ILE A 352 7.31 10.39 -20.11
C ILE A 352 6.98 11.79 -19.56
N ILE A 353 5.82 11.96 -18.92
CA ILE A 353 5.38 13.26 -18.36
C ILE A 353 6.44 13.80 -17.39
N PHE A 354 6.84 13.01 -16.40
CA PHE A 354 7.77 13.46 -15.36
C PHE A 354 9.20 13.66 -15.88
N VAL A 355 9.65 12.85 -16.84
CA VAL A 355 10.95 13.08 -17.49
C VAL A 355 10.93 14.37 -18.31
N TYR A 356 9.84 14.66 -19.04
CA TYR A 356 9.71 15.92 -19.78
C TYR A 356 9.77 17.12 -18.84
N GLU A 357 8.99 17.09 -17.77
CA GLU A 357 8.89 18.18 -16.81
C GLU A 357 10.22 18.46 -16.09
N VAL A 358 10.93 17.41 -15.62
CA VAL A 358 12.25 17.57 -14.99
C VAL A 358 13.30 18.12 -15.96
N ASN A 359 13.14 17.85 -17.26
CA ASN A 359 14.02 18.40 -18.31
C ASN A 359 13.55 19.75 -18.87
N GLY A 360 12.43 20.31 -18.38
CA GLY A 360 11.88 21.58 -18.85
C GLY A 360 11.23 21.52 -20.23
N TYR A 361 10.81 20.35 -20.69
CA TYR A 361 10.08 20.17 -21.94
C TYR A 361 8.56 20.22 -21.73
N ASP A 362 7.84 20.73 -22.72
CA ASP A 362 6.38 20.66 -22.79
C ASP A 362 5.94 19.27 -23.29
N TYR A 363 5.17 18.55 -22.48
CA TYR A 363 4.65 17.22 -22.81
C TYR A 363 3.22 17.24 -23.36
N GLU A 364 2.49 18.36 -23.28
CA GLU A 364 1.06 18.40 -23.66
C GLU A 364 0.87 18.07 -25.15
N GLN A 365 1.79 18.54 -25.97
CA GLN A 365 1.82 18.30 -27.42
C GLN A 365 2.01 16.83 -27.80
N LEU A 366 2.51 15.98 -26.89
CA LEU A 366 2.67 14.55 -27.15
C LEU A 366 1.33 13.82 -27.22
N PHE A 367 0.32 14.36 -26.55
CA PHE A 367 -0.96 13.71 -26.28
C PHE A 367 -2.12 14.27 -27.12
N GLU A 368 -1.81 15.11 -28.12
CA GLU A 368 -2.74 15.52 -29.18
C GLU A 368 -3.05 14.33 -30.12
N ILE A 369 -3.81 13.35 -29.61
CA ILE A 369 -4.25 12.13 -30.33
C ILE A 369 -5.60 12.35 -31.01
#